data_AF-A0AAV4MS37-F1
#
_entry.id   AF-A0AAV4MS37-F1
#
_cell.length_a   1.000
_cell.length_b   1.000
_cell.length_c   1.000
_cell.angle_alpha   90.00
_cell.angle_beta   90.00
_cell.angle_gamma   90.00
#
_symmetry.space_group_name_H-M   'P 1'
#
loop_
_entity.id
_entity.type
_entity.pdbx_description
1 polymer ?
#
loop_
_entity_poly.entity_id
_entity_poly.type
_entity_poly.pdbx_seq_one_letter_code
_entity_poly.pdbx_strand_id
1 'polypeptide(L)' 'MPAIKDINIVKIAVEMDDQVPQLIEFDQKRPLAAIIQDLCTTWGLTDPDQYALQFSDNAHNYITEKIEMKLKTAVY' A
#
# COMPACT_ATOMS: atom_id res chain seq x y z
N MET A 1 -12.87 28.94 -7.00
CA MET A 1 -13.08 27.48 -6.90
C MET A 1 -11.96 26.93 -6.04
N PRO A 2 -12.19 26.43 -4.82
CA PRO A 2 -11.11 25.89 -4.03
C PRO A 2 -10.62 24.61 -4.72
N ALA A 3 -9.33 24.57 -5.04
CA ALA A 3 -8.69 23.37 -5.53
C ALA A 3 -8.82 22.31 -4.42
N ILE A 4 -9.67 21.31 -4.63
CA ILE A 4 -9.69 20.06 -3.85
C ILE A 4 -8.43 19.28 -4.26
N LYS A 5 -7.27 19.89 -4.03
CA LYS A 5 -5.98 19.25 -4.14
C LYS A 5 -5.68 18.73 -2.74
N ASP A 6 -5.22 17.48 -2.68
CA ASP A 6 -4.47 16.93 -1.55
C ASP A 6 -5.23 16.33 -0.36
N ILE A 7 -6.58 16.33 -0.28
CA ILE A 7 -7.28 15.60 0.82
C ILE A 7 -7.10 14.07 0.73
N ASN A 8 -6.71 13.57 -0.45
CA ASN A 8 -6.57 12.12 -0.71
C ASN A 8 -5.10 11.67 -0.65
N ILE A 9 -4.17 12.57 -0.37
CA ILE A 9 -2.74 12.25 -0.28
C ILE A 9 -2.37 12.21 1.20
N VAL A 10 -1.96 11.05 1.67
CA VAL A 10 -1.51 10.84 3.05
C VAL A 10 -0.05 10.44 3.06
N LYS A 11 0.73 10.98 3.99
CA LYS A 11 2.15 10.61 4.14
C LYS A 11 2.25 9.42 5.08
N ILE A 12 2.81 8.32 4.58
CA ILE A 12 3.01 7.11 5.36
C ILE A 12 4.48 6.72 5.33
N ALA A 13 4.99 6.22 6.44
CA ALA A 13 6.25 5.52 6.49
C ALA A 13 5.95 4.02 6.28
N VAL A 14 6.60 3.40 5.29
CA VAL A 14 6.52 1.97 5.04
C VAL A 14 7.81 1.35 5.54
N GLU A 15 7.66 0.38 6.43
CA GLU A 15 8.74 -0.41 7.00
C GLU A 15 8.73 -1.82 6.39
N MET A 16 9.93 -2.39 6.25
CA MET A 16 10.12 -3.78 5.83
C MET A 16 11.35 -4.32 6.56
N ASP A 17 11.31 -5.59 6.94
CA ASP A 17 12.43 -6.24 7.63
C ASP A 17 13.69 -6.23 6.74
N ASP A 18 14.84 -5.95 7.34
CA ASP A 18 16.14 -5.80 6.66
C ASP A 18 16.24 -4.65 5.63
N GLN A 19 15.26 -3.74 5.58
CA GLN A 19 15.24 -2.61 4.64
C GLN A 19 15.17 -1.26 5.36
N VAL A 20 15.65 -0.21 4.68
CA VAL A 20 15.50 1.16 5.16
C VAL A 20 14.04 1.60 4.99
N PRO A 21 13.37 2.09 6.06
CA PRO A 21 12.00 2.58 5.97
C PRO A 21 11.86 3.72 4.96
N GLN A 22 10.79 3.69 4.17
CA GLN A 22 10.52 4.67 3.13
C GLN A 22 9.37 5.58 3.53
N LEU A 23 9.58 6.89 3.44
CA LEU A 23 8.49 7.86 3.61
C LEU A 23 7.90 8.18 2.24
N ILE A 24 6.67 7.73 1.99
CA ILE A 24 5.99 7.93 0.72
C ILE A 24 4.72 8.77 0.85
N GLU A 25 4.37 9.47 -0.22
CA GLU A 25 3.10 10.14 -0.39
C GLU A 25 2.10 9.15 -1.00
N PHE A 26 1.28 8.56 -0.13
CA PHE A 26 0.23 7.64 -0.52
C PHE A 26 -0.97 8.43 -1.06
N ASP A 27 -1.07 8.50 -2.38
CA ASP A 27 -2.25 9.06 -3.04
C ASP A 27 -3.34 7.99 -3.15
N GLN A 28 -4.43 8.14 -2.41
CA GLN A 28 -5.59 7.24 -2.42
C GLN A 28 -6.33 7.21 -3.77
N LYS A 29 -6.02 8.12 -4.70
CA LYS A 29 -6.53 8.09 -6.08
C LYS A 29 -5.66 7.25 -7.01
N ARG A 30 -4.44 6.90 -6.59
CA ARG A 30 -3.48 6.14 -7.39
C ARG A 30 -3.62 4.65 -7.04
N PRO A 31 -3.47 3.75 -8.02
CA PRO A 31 -3.55 2.33 -7.72
C PRO A 31 -2.46 1.91 -6.73
N LEU A 32 -2.86 1.16 -5.71
CA LEU A 32 -1.99 0.58 -4.68
C LEU A 32 -0.91 -0.28 -5.32
N ALA A 33 -1.25 -1.01 -6.38
CA ALA A 33 -0.28 -1.78 -7.16
C ALA A 33 0.87 -0.90 -7.70
N ALA A 34 0.58 0.34 -8.13
CA ALA A 34 1.62 1.26 -8.58
C ALA A 34 2.49 1.76 -7.41
N ILE A 35 1.90 1.93 -6.22
CA ILE A 35 2.64 2.32 -5.01
C ILE A 35 3.56 1.18 -4.56
N ILE A 36 3.05 -0.06 -4.55
CA ILE A 36 3.83 -1.26 -4.22
C ILE A 36 4.96 -1.48 -5.22
N GLN A 37 4.71 -1.27 -6.51
CA GLN A 37 5.73 -1.38 -7.55
C GLN A 37 6.86 -0.35 -7.36
N ASP A 38 6.53 0.89 -6.99
CA ASP A 38 7.52 1.93 -6.70
C ASP A 38 8.39 1.58 -5.47
N LEU A 39 7.76 1.07 -4.41
CA LEU A 39 8.45 0.56 -3.23
C LEU A 39 9.36 -0.63 -3.55
N CYS A 40 8.87 -1.61 -4.31
CA CYS A 40 9.66 -2.76 -4.75
C CYS A 40 10.85 -2.33 -5.62
N THR A 41 10.66 -1.35 -6.50
CA THR A 41 11.74 -0.78 -7.31
C THR A 41 12.81 -0.13 -6.43
N THR A 42 12.37 0.57 -5.37
CA THR A 42 13.27 1.26 -4.43
C THR A 42 14.06 0.29 -3.56
N TRP A 43 13.44 -0.79 -3.09
CA TRP A 43 14.08 -1.84 -2.29
C TRP A 43 14.77 -2.92 -3.13
N GLY A 44 14.66 -2.86 -4.47
CA GLY A 44 15.22 -3.86 -5.37
C GLY A 44 14.55 -5.23 -5.30
N LEU A 45 13.27 -5.27 -4.91
CA LEU A 45 12.47 -6.49 -4.81
C LEU A 45 11.94 -6.90 -6.20
N THR A 46 11.97 -8.21 -6.48
CA THR A 46 11.31 -8.78 -7.66
C THR A 46 9.86 -9.14 -7.31
N ASP A 47 8.98 -9.16 -8.31
CA ASP A 47 7.58 -9.61 -8.18
C ASP A 47 6.71 -8.71 -7.27
N PRO A 48 6.46 -7.44 -7.64
CA PRO A 48 5.67 -6.51 -6.83
C PRO A 48 4.24 -6.99 -6.53
N ASP A 49 3.66 -7.83 -7.39
CA ASP A 49 2.34 -8.46 -7.18
C ASP A 49 2.29 -9.46 -6.01
N GLN A 50 3.45 -9.86 -5.45
CA GLN A 50 3.53 -10.73 -4.26
C GLN A 50 3.55 -9.95 -2.94
N TYR A 51 3.62 -8.62 -2.99
CA TYR A 51 3.69 -7.77 -1.81
C TYR A 51 2.37 -7.05 -1.57
N ALA A 52 2.08 -6.77 -0.30
CA ALA A 52 0.92 -6.01 0.13
C ALA A 52 1.31 -5.08 1.29
N LEU A 53 0.60 -3.96 1.41
CA LEU A 53 0.79 -3.01 2.51
C LEU A 53 -0.14 -3.36 3.67
N GLN A 54 0.40 -3.36 4.89
CA GLN A 54 -0.32 -3.60 6.14
C GLN A 54 -0.06 -2.44 7.11
N PHE A 55 -1.05 -2.12 7.95
CA PHE A 55 -0.85 -1.15 9.02
C PHE A 55 -0.05 -1.75 10.18
N SER A 56 1.04 -1.10 10.59
CA SER A 56 1.89 -1.52 11.72
C SER A 56 1.12 -1.55 13.06
N ASP A 57 0.15 -0.64 13.24
CA ASP A 57 -0.60 -0.46 14.49
C ASP A 57 -1.68 -1.53 14.73
N ASN A 58 -2.17 -2.17 13.66
CA ASN A 58 -3.22 -3.19 13.79
C ASN A 58 -3.07 -4.27 12.72
N ALA A 59 -2.36 -5.34 13.08
CA ALA A 59 -1.98 -6.49 12.23
C ALA A 59 -3.16 -7.23 11.54
N HIS A 60 -4.41 -6.81 11.76
CA HIS A 60 -5.59 -7.33 11.07
C HIS A 60 -6.16 -6.40 9.98
N ASN A 61 -5.56 -5.23 9.73
CA ASN A 61 -5.99 -4.31 8.68
C ASN A 61 -4.98 -4.28 7.54
N TYR A 62 -5.35 -4.90 6.42
CA TYR A 62 -4.62 -4.77 5.16
C TYR A 62 -5.07 -3.50 4.44
N ILE A 63 -4.12 -2.73 3.91
CA ILE A 63 -4.43 -1.62 3.02
C ILE A 63 -4.86 -2.24 1.70
N THR A 64 -6.14 -2.11 1.37
CA THR A 64 -6.71 -2.58 0.10
C THR A 64 -7.34 -1.39 -0.61
N GLU A 65 -7.27 -1.33 -1.94
CA GLU A 65 -7.89 -0.25 -2.76
C GLU A 65 -9.44 -0.23 -2.70
N LYS A 66 -10.06 -1.01 -1.81
CA LYS A 66 -11.42 -1.52 -1.94
C LYS A 66 -11.50 -2.56 -3.06
N ILE A 67 -10.93 -3.74 -2.83
CA ILE A 67 -11.37 -4.90 -3.60
C ILE A 67 -12.63 -5.42 -2.90
N GLU A 68 -13.80 -5.15 -3.46
CA GLU A 68 -15.03 -5.94 -3.21
C GLU A 68 -14.88 -7.41 -3.69
N MET A 69 -13.69 -8.00 -3.58
CA MET A 69 -13.50 -9.44 -3.49
C MET A 69 -13.51 -9.71 -2.00
N LYS A 70 -14.67 -10.00 -1.41
CA LYS A 70 -15.06 -11.40 -1.26
C LYS A 70 -13.82 -12.31 -1.24
N LEU A 71 -13.10 -12.33 -0.12
CA LEU A 71 -12.52 -13.57 0.38
C LEU A 71 -13.69 -14.48 0.82
N LYS A 72 -14.48 -14.90 -0.18
CA LYS A 72 -15.20 -16.16 -0.26
C LYS A 72 -14.35 -16.86 -1.32
N THR A 73 -13.44 -17.78 -1.04
CA THR A 73 -13.57 -19.11 -0.39
C THR A 73 -12.12 -19.68 -0.43
N ALA A 74 -11.61 -20.43 0.54
CA ALA A 74 -11.85 -21.87 0.71
C ALA A 74 -11.34 -22.34 2.09
N VAL A 75 -12.19 -22.98 2.91
CA VAL A 75 -12.27 -24.45 3.17
C VAL A 75 -10.94 -25.00 3.71
N TYR A 76 -10.76 -25.44 4.96
CA TYR A 76 -11.57 -26.25 5.90
C TYR A 76 -11.66 -25.65 7.30
#